data_AF-A0A7S1IPS3-F1
#
_entry.id   AF-A0A7S1IPS3-F1
#
_cell.length_a   1.000
_cell.length_b   1.000
_cell.length_c   1.000
_cell.angle_alpha   90.00
_cell.angle_beta   90.00
_cell.angle_gamma   90.00
#
_symmetry.space_group_name_H-M   'P 1'
#
loop_
_entity.id
_entity.type
_entity.pdbx_description
1 polymer ?
#
loop_
_entity_poly.entity_id
_entity_poly.type
_entity_poly.pdbx_seq_one_letter_code
_entity_poly.pdbx_strand_id
1 'polypeptide(L)'
;FRRLTGSMTPEEEDAKKYLASTGLMQALDTGIAELLQSRPADAMAHMAAHFAAVAEKAHLKALPQETELLNKYLGLLQTAGITALPEIGQGITADDVLIIVDMQNDFVPAGTFGVLGCGSFGVAEGASTAGPIIRLIQKASEVGATIVATRDYHPIDHCSFNTHNGPFPPHCVQGTKGTFFCPPIT
;
A
#
# COMPACT_ATOMS: atom_id res chain seq x y z
N PHE A 1 -3.54 -24.17 14.54
CA PHE A 1 -4.78 -24.31 15.33
C PHE A 1 -4.53 -23.92 16.78
N ARG A 2 -4.98 -22.72 17.20
CA ARG A 2 -5.08 -22.31 18.61
C ARG A 2 -6.55 -21.92 18.81
N ARG A 3 -7.24 -22.58 19.75
CA ARG A 3 -8.62 -22.25 20.11
C ARG A 3 -8.58 -20.92 20.89
N LEU A 4 -9.11 -19.85 20.30
CA LEU A 4 -9.26 -18.55 20.96
C LEU A 4 -10.58 -18.56 21.73
N THR A 5 -10.51 -18.82 23.04
CA THR A 5 -11.61 -18.57 23.98
C THR A 5 -11.28 -17.35 24.84
N GLY A 6 -10.94 -16.24 24.20
CA GLY A 6 -10.82 -14.92 24.81
C GLY A 6 -11.82 -13.97 24.16
N SER A 7 -12.37 -13.04 24.92
CA SER A 7 -13.14 -11.92 24.37
C SER A 7 -12.25 -11.13 23.40
N MET A 8 -12.79 -10.78 22.23
CA MET A 8 -12.08 -10.01 21.21
C MET A 8 -11.65 -8.65 21.78
N THR A 9 -10.49 -8.15 21.37
CA THR A 9 -10.10 -6.77 21.68
C THR A 9 -10.98 -5.77 20.90
N PRO A 10 -11.10 -4.50 21.34
CA PRO A 10 -11.84 -3.48 20.59
C PRO A 10 -11.34 -3.31 19.15
N GLU A 11 -10.03 -3.40 18.94
CA GLU A 11 -9.40 -3.33 17.61
C GLU A 11 -9.76 -4.55 16.75
N GLU A 12 -9.84 -5.75 17.36
CA GLU A 12 -10.28 -6.96 16.69
C GLU A 12 -11.78 -6.90 16.33
N GLU A 13 -12.61 -6.30 17.19
CA GLU A 13 -14.03 -6.09 16.89
C GLU A 13 -14.24 -5.09 15.76
N ASP A 14 -13.49 -3.99 15.73
CA ASP A 14 -13.60 -2.97 14.69
C ASP A 14 -13.06 -3.47 13.35
N ALA A 15 -11.95 -4.22 13.36
CA ALA A 15 -11.46 -4.93 12.19
C ALA A 15 -12.52 -5.91 11.65
N LYS A 16 -13.19 -6.67 12.54
CA LYS A 16 -14.24 -7.60 12.14
C LYS A 16 -15.49 -6.90 11.59
N LYS A 17 -15.91 -5.77 12.17
CA LYS A 17 -17.02 -4.95 11.66
C LYS A 17 -16.69 -4.37 10.28
N TYR A 18 -15.46 -3.88 10.09
CA TYR A 18 -14.98 -3.35 8.82
C TYR A 18 -14.93 -4.43 7.72
N LEU A 19 -14.41 -5.62 8.04
CA LEU A 19 -14.36 -6.75 7.09
C LEU A 19 -15.75 -7.28 6.74
N ALA A 20 -16.70 -7.24 7.69
CA ALA A 20 -18.09 -7.66 7.45
C ALA A 20 -18.86 -6.66 6.57
N SER A 21 -18.69 -5.34 6.80
CA SER A 21 -19.41 -4.31 6.06
C SER A 21 -18.96 -4.18 4.59
N THR A 22 -17.73 -4.59 4.30
CA THR A 22 -17.11 -4.52 2.98
C THR A 22 -17.27 -5.81 2.15
N GLY A 23 -17.81 -6.88 2.75
CA GLY A 23 -17.87 -8.21 2.13
C GLY A 23 -16.51 -8.92 2.07
N LEU A 24 -15.47 -8.34 2.69
CA LEU A 24 -14.14 -8.93 2.74
C LEU A 24 -14.08 -10.20 3.59
N MET A 25 -14.96 -10.37 4.59
CA MET A 25 -15.00 -11.61 5.38
C MET A 25 -15.20 -12.86 4.52
N GLN A 26 -16.09 -12.78 3.52
CA GLN A 26 -16.37 -13.92 2.64
C GLN A 26 -15.22 -14.19 1.66
N ALA A 27 -14.51 -13.13 1.25
CA ALA A 27 -13.30 -13.24 0.44
C ALA A 27 -12.15 -13.87 1.25
N LEU A 28 -11.93 -13.44 2.49
CA LEU A 28 -10.95 -14.02 3.43
C LEU A 28 -11.23 -15.50 3.71
N ASP A 29 -12.48 -15.88 3.97
CA ASP A 29 -12.85 -17.28 4.22
C ASP A 29 -12.58 -18.16 2.98
N THR A 30 -12.85 -17.63 1.78
CA THR A 30 -12.57 -18.33 0.51
C THR A 30 -11.06 -18.45 0.27
N GLY A 31 -10.29 -17.36 0.51
CA GLY A 31 -8.84 -17.36 0.38
C GLY A 31 -8.13 -18.28 1.36
N ILE A 32 -8.60 -18.35 2.60
CA ILE A 32 -8.07 -19.29 3.61
C ILE A 32 -8.34 -20.74 3.19
N ALA A 33 -9.54 -21.03 2.67
CA ALA A 33 -9.89 -22.37 2.19
C ALA A 33 -9.02 -22.82 1.00
N GLU A 34 -8.73 -21.91 0.07
CA GLU A 34 -7.82 -22.16 -1.07
C GLU A 34 -6.36 -22.31 -0.61
N LEU A 35 -5.90 -21.50 0.34
CA LEU A 35 -4.55 -21.55 0.90
C LEU A 35 -4.29 -22.90 1.61
N LEU A 36 -5.29 -23.40 2.36
CA LEU A 36 -5.23 -24.69 3.05
C LEU A 36 -5.16 -25.89 2.10
N GLN A 37 -5.55 -25.71 0.83
CA GLN A 37 -5.51 -26.75 -0.21
C GLN A 37 -4.26 -26.63 -1.12
N SER A 38 -3.48 -25.54 -1.00
CA SER A 38 -2.31 -25.27 -1.84
C SER A 38 -1.02 -25.93 -1.33
N ARG A 39 -0.06 -26.19 -2.23
CA ARG A 39 1.27 -26.67 -1.83
C ARG A 39 2.06 -25.54 -1.16
N PRO A 40 2.95 -25.82 -0.20
CA PRO A 40 3.68 -24.79 0.56
C PRO A 40 4.48 -23.80 -0.30
N ALA A 41 5.01 -24.24 -1.45
CA ALA A 41 5.77 -23.41 -2.38
C ALA A 41 4.90 -22.39 -3.14
N ASP A 42 3.60 -22.68 -3.28
CA ASP A 42 2.66 -21.86 -4.04
C ASP A 42 1.87 -20.90 -3.12
N ALA A 43 1.86 -21.15 -1.82
CA ALA A 43 1.07 -20.42 -0.82
C ALA A 43 1.40 -18.92 -0.75
N MET A 44 2.66 -18.52 -0.95
CA MET A 44 3.05 -17.10 -0.93
C MET A 44 2.55 -16.34 -2.16
N ALA A 45 2.62 -16.95 -3.34
CA ALA A 45 2.12 -16.36 -4.59
C ALA A 45 0.59 -16.29 -4.60
N HIS A 46 -0.09 -17.32 -4.09
CA HIS A 46 -1.55 -17.30 -3.91
C HIS A 46 -1.99 -16.25 -2.91
N MET A 47 -1.25 -16.08 -1.81
CA MET A 47 -1.57 -15.06 -0.81
C MET A 47 -1.37 -13.64 -1.37
N ALA A 48 -0.30 -13.40 -2.12
CA ALA A 48 -0.08 -12.11 -2.79
C ALA A 48 -1.16 -11.80 -3.85
N ALA A 49 -1.54 -12.79 -4.68
CA ALA A 49 -2.61 -12.64 -5.66
C ALA A 49 -3.98 -12.42 -5.00
N HIS A 50 -4.25 -13.11 -3.89
CA HIS A 50 -5.47 -12.96 -3.11
C HIS A 50 -5.56 -11.57 -2.47
N PHE A 51 -4.47 -11.08 -1.86
CA PHE A 51 -4.41 -9.72 -1.31
C PHE A 51 -4.55 -8.65 -2.40
N ALA A 52 -3.97 -8.87 -3.59
CA ALA A 52 -4.15 -7.99 -4.74
C ALA A 52 -5.61 -7.94 -5.23
N ALA A 53 -6.27 -9.09 -5.35
CA ALA A 53 -7.67 -9.17 -5.78
C ALA A 53 -8.65 -8.61 -4.73
N VAL A 54 -8.33 -8.77 -3.44
CA VAL A 54 -9.08 -8.16 -2.34
C VAL A 54 -8.91 -6.64 -2.33
N ALA A 55 -7.70 -6.14 -2.56
CA ALA A 55 -7.43 -4.71 -2.71
C ALA A 55 -8.17 -4.13 -3.93
N GLU A 56 -8.19 -4.85 -5.06
CA GLU A 56 -8.90 -4.46 -6.28
C GLU A 56 -10.44 -4.42 -6.10
N LYS A 57 -11.02 -5.43 -5.45
CA LYS A 57 -12.46 -5.46 -5.13
C LYS A 57 -12.87 -4.39 -4.12
N ALA A 58 -12.03 -4.06 -3.16
CA ALA A 58 -12.26 -2.94 -2.23
C ALA A 58 -12.21 -1.59 -2.97
N HIS A 59 -11.34 -1.46 -3.98
CA HIS A 59 -11.18 -0.25 -4.79
C HIS A 59 -12.40 0.04 -5.70
N LEU A 60 -13.09 -0.98 -6.21
CA LEU A 60 -14.23 -0.80 -7.12
C LEU A 60 -15.49 -0.21 -6.45
N LYS A 61 -15.61 -0.25 -5.11
CA LYS A 61 -16.79 0.27 -4.40
C LYS A 61 -16.66 1.72 -3.93
N ALA A 62 -15.50 2.33 -4.07
CA ALA A 62 -15.30 3.74 -3.73
C ALA A 62 -14.22 4.33 -4.64
N LEU A 63 -14.59 4.66 -5.88
CA LEU A 63 -13.86 5.71 -6.60
C LEU A 63 -13.99 6.97 -5.73
N PRO A 64 -12.89 7.63 -5.33
CA PRO A 64 -12.96 8.81 -4.50
C PRO A 64 -13.83 9.87 -5.19
N GLN A 65 -14.65 10.57 -4.41
CA GLN A 65 -15.32 11.78 -4.89
C GLN A 65 -14.26 12.68 -5.53
N GLU A 66 -14.57 13.25 -6.70
CA GLU A 66 -13.70 14.18 -7.41
C GLU A 66 -13.09 15.20 -6.44
N THR A 67 -11.78 15.11 -6.24
CA THR A 67 -11.06 16.05 -5.38
C THR A 67 -10.63 17.26 -6.22
N GLU A 68 -10.50 18.43 -5.59
CA GLU A 68 -9.97 19.62 -6.24
C GLU A 68 -8.61 19.36 -6.90
N LEU A 69 -7.76 18.56 -6.24
CA LEU A 69 -6.46 18.17 -6.75
C LEU A 69 -6.55 17.28 -7.99
N LEU A 70 -7.46 16.30 -8.00
CA LEU A 70 -7.69 15.45 -9.16
C LEU A 70 -8.17 16.30 -10.35
N ASN A 71 -9.10 17.22 -10.12
CA ASN A 71 -9.61 18.11 -11.16
C ASN A 71 -8.52 19.05 -11.71
N LYS A 72 -7.65 19.59 -10.84
CA LYS A 72 -6.50 20.37 -11.25
C LYS A 72 -5.52 19.54 -12.09
N TYR A 73 -5.24 18.31 -11.68
CA TYR A 73 -4.39 17.39 -12.42
C TYR A 73 -4.96 17.08 -13.81
N LEU A 74 -6.24 16.72 -13.89
CA LEU A 74 -6.91 16.47 -15.17
C LEU A 74 -6.92 17.71 -16.08
N GLY A 75 -7.11 18.90 -15.52
CA GLY A 75 -7.02 20.17 -16.28
C GLY A 75 -5.62 20.45 -16.84
N LEU A 76 -4.57 20.10 -16.10
CA LEU A 76 -3.18 20.20 -16.59
C LEU A 76 -2.93 19.23 -17.75
N LEU A 77 -3.40 17.99 -17.64
CA LEU A 77 -3.29 17.01 -18.73
C LEU A 77 -4.02 17.47 -19.99
N GLN A 78 -5.25 17.98 -19.83
CA GLN A 78 -6.02 18.52 -20.95
C GLN A 78 -5.31 19.70 -21.61
N THR A 79 -4.73 20.61 -20.82
CA THR A 79 -3.94 21.76 -21.33
C THR A 79 -2.69 21.30 -22.08
N ALA A 80 -2.07 20.20 -21.64
CA ALA A 80 -0.93 19.59 -22.32
C ALA A 80 -1.32 18.80 -23.58
N GLY A 81 -2.61 18.76 -23.96
CA GLY A 81 -3.10 17.99 -25.10
C GLY A 81 -3.13 16.47 -24.87
N ILE A 82 -3.01 16.02 -23.61
CA ILE A 82 -3.08 14.62 -23.23
C ILE A 82 -4.57 14.24 -23.14
N THR A 83 -5.04 13.50 -24.15
CA THR A 83 -6.46 13.10 -24.28
C THR A 83 -6.76 11.72 -23.69
N ALA A 84 -5.72 10.96 -23.33
CA ALA A 84 -5.81 9.68 -22.65
C ALA A 84 -4.63 9.55 -21.69
N LEU A 85 -4.88 8.96 -20.51
CA LEU A 85 -3.80 8.57 -19.62
C LEU A 85 -3.02 7.42 -20.27
N PRO A 86 -1.68 7.51 -20.40
CA PRO A 86 -0.89 6.40 -20.89
C PRO A 86 -1.03 5.20 -19.96
N GLU A 87 -0.91 4.00 -20.50
CA GLU A 87 -0.83 2.80 -19.67
C GLU A 87 0.39 2.90 -18.74
N ILE A 88 0.25 2.38 -17.52
CA ILE A 88 1.32 2.42 -16.53
C ILE A 88 2.58 1.77 -17.11
N GLY A 89 3.65 2.55 -17.23
CA GLY A 89 4.95 2.10 -17.72
C GLY A 89 5.10 2.06 -19.25
N GLN A 90 4.11 2.56 -20.00
CA GLN A 90 4.23 2.70 -21.44
C GLN A 90 5.32 3.72 -21.79
N GLY A 91 6.25 3.33 -22.66
CA GLY A 91 7.28 4.22 -23.19
C GLY A 91 8.50 4.46 -22.29
N ILE A 92 8.62 3.74 -21.16
CA ILE A 92 9.86 3.75 -20.37
C ILE A 92 10.99 3.14 -21.19
N THR A 93 12.13 3.83 -21.20
CA THR A 93 13.37 3.45 -21.89
C THR A 93 14.51 3.30 -20.90
N ALA A 94 15.66 2.78 -21.36
CA ALA A 94 16.85 2.60 -20.52
C ALA A 94 17.43 3.93 -19.99
N ASP A 95 17.15 5.06 -20.66
CA ASP A 95 17.64 6.39 -20.29
C ASP A 95 16.77 7.07 -19.20
N ASP A 96 15.65 6.43 -18.83
CA ASP A 96 14.74 6.95 -17.81
C ASP A 96 15.13 6.51 -16.39
N VAL A 97 14.55 7.23 -15.41
CA VAL A 97 14.70 6.92 -13.98
C VAL A 97 13.32 6.81 -13.33
N LEU A 98 13.05 5.68 -12.68
CA LEU A 98 11.91 5.51 -11.79
C LEU A 98 12.30 5.90 -10.36
N ILE A 99 11.65 6.93 -9.81
CA ILE A 99 11.82 7.35 -8.42
C ILE A 99 10.58 6.95 -7.62
N ILE A 100 10.75 6.06 -6.66
CA ILE A 100 9.71 5.61 -5.73
C ILE A 100 9.89 6.39 -4.44
N VAL A 101 8.94 7.27 -4.14
CA VAL A 101 9.05 8.16 -2.98
C VAL A 101 8.32 7.56 -1.79
N ASP A 102 9.08 7.27 -0.75
CA ASP A 102 8.62 7.03 0.62
C ASP A 102 7.50 5.97 0.74
N MET A 103 7.58 4.90 -0.05
CA MET A 103 6.64 3.79 0.02
C MET A 103 6.99 2.85 1.19
N GLN A 104 6.89 3.38 2.41
CA GLN A 104 7.28 2.72 3.66
C GLN A 104 6.07 2.24 4.46
N ASN A 105 6.31 1.35 5.42
CA ASN A 105 5.27 0.79 6.28
C ASN A 105 4.48 1.85 7.07
N ASP A 106 5.10 2.95 7.48
CA ASP A 106 4.39 4.00 8.23
C ASP A 106 3.46 4.86 7.39
N PHE A 107 3.60 4.85 6.06
CA PHE A 107 2.74 5.60 5.14
C PHE A 107 1.57 4.79 4.57
N VAL A 108 1.48 3.51 4.91
CA VAL A 108 0.28 2.69 4.66
C VAL A 108 -0.54 2.53 5.94
N PRO A 109 -1.86 2.29 5.86
CA PRO A 109 -2.68 2.10 7.04
C PRO A 109 -2.16 0.96 7.93
N ALA A 110 -2.30 1.09 9.25
CA ALA A 110 -1.87 0.07 10.19
C ALA A 110 -2.52 -1.30 9.90
N GLY A 111 -1.76 -2.39 10.06
CA GLY A 111 -2.22 -3.75 9.80
C GLY A 111 -2.27 -4.14 8.31
N THR A 112 -1.97 -3.21 7.39
CA THR A 112 -1.88 -3.52 5.96
C THR A 112 -0.77 -4.56 5.71
N PHE A 113 -1.04 -5.50 4.81
CA PHE A 113 -0.13 -6.59 4.43
C PHE A 113 0.35 -7.46 5.62
N GLY A 114 -0.39 -7.46 6.73
CA GLY A 114 -0.05 -8.22 7.93
C GLY A 114 1.10 -7.62 8.75
N VAL A 115 1.51 -6.38 8.46
CA VAL A 115 2.58 -5.70 9.22
C VAL A 115 1.97 -5.00 10.44
N LEU A 116 2.20 -5.58 11.62
CA LEU A 116 1.74 -5.03 12.89
C LEU A 116 2.76 -4.05 13.49
N GLY A 117 2.25 -3.01 14.18
CA GLY A 117 3.06 -2.01 14.84
C GLY A 117 3.72 -1.01 13.89
N CYS A 118 3.05 -0.71 12.77
CA CYS A 118 3.43 0.29 11.77
C CYS A 118 2.17 1.07 11.33
N GLY A 119 2.34 2.03 10.44
CA GLY A 119 1.25 2.83 9.86
C GLY A 119 0.93 4.06 10.69
N SER A 120 1.92 4.56 11.46
CA SER A 120 1.73 5.70 12.35
C SER A 120 1.37 6.99 11.61
N PHE A 121 1.65 7.05 10.31
CA PHE A 121 1.27 8.14 9.43
C PHE A 121 0.64 7.63 8.12
N GLY A 122 -0.23 6.62 8.25
CA GLY A 122 -0.83 5.94 7.11
C GLY A 122 -1.74 6.83 6.27
N VAL A 123 -1.54 6.80 4.95
CA VAL A 123 -2.46 7.38 3.97
C VAL A 123 -3.55 6.36 3.65
N ALA A 124 -4.82 6.75 3.69
CA ALA A 124 -5.96 5.83 3.56
C ALA A 124 -5.87 4.95 2.31
N GLU A 125 -5.53 5.53 1.16
CA GLU A 125 -5.37 4.83 -0.11
C GLU A 125 -3.93 4.36 -0.36
N GLY A 126 -2.98 4.60 0.57
CA GLY A 126 -1.55 4.33 0.38
C GLY A 126 -1.25 2.88 -0.06
N ALA A 127 -1.97 1.91 0.50
CA ALA A 127 -1.84 0.50 0.12
C ALA A 127 -2.15 0.23 -1.37
N SER A 128 -3.06 1.00 -1.98
CA SER A 128 -3.48 0.81 -3.37
C SER A 128 -2.40 1.24 -4.37
N THR A 129 -1.46 2.09 -3.96
CA THR A 129 -0.35 2.57 -4.80
C THR A 129 0.68 1.48 -5.10
N ALA A 130 0.76 0.44 -4.24
CA ALA A 130 1.73 -0.64 -4.37
C ALA A 130 1.61 -1.39 -5.71
N GLY A 131 0.40 -1.67 -6.17
CA GLY A 131 0.18 -2.38 -7.45
C GLY A 131 0.73 -1.63 -8.67
N PRO A 132 0.35 -0.36 -8.89
CA PRO A 132 0.97 0.51 -9.89
C PRO A 132 2.50 0.59 -9.79
N ILE A 133 3.05 0.75 -8.58
CA ILE A 133 4.50 0.85 -8.36
C ILE A 133 5.21 -0.43 -8.80
N ILE A 134 4.68 -1.62 -8.45
CA ILE A 134 5.24 -2.92 -8.89
C ILE A 134 5.28 -3.01 -10.42
N ARG A 135 4.21 -2.60 -11.10
CA ARG A 135 4.18 -2.60 -12.57
C ARG A 135 5.25 -1.68 -13.17
N LEU A 136 5.44 -0.49 -12.58
CA LEU A 136 6.50 0.43 -13.00
C LEU A 136 7.90 -0.15 -12.76
N ILE A 137 8.13 -0.78 -11.60
CA ILE A 137 9.39 -1.48 -11.29
C ILE A 137 9.68 -2.55 -12.34
N GLN A 138 8.68 -3.36 -12.69
CA GLN A 138 8.81 -4.40 -13.71
C GLN A 138 9.19 -3.81 -15.07
N LYS A 139 8.47 -2.77 -15.52
CA LYS A 139 8.75 -2.11 -16.81
C LYS A 139 10.11 -1.42 -16.86
N ALA A 140 10.48 -0.71 -15.80
CA ALA A 140 11.81 -0.11 -15.69
C ALA A 140 12.91 -1.18 -15.70
N SER A 141 12.71 -2.29 -14.98
CA SER A 141 13.68 -3.40 -14.93
C SER A 141 13.83 -4.12 -16.27
N GLU A 142 12.73 -4.32 -17.01
CA GLU A 142 12.72 -4.97 -18.33
C GLU A 142 13.62 -4.24 -19.35
N VAL A 143 13.67 -2.91 -19.29
CA VAL A 143 14.45 -2.08 -20.23
C VAL A 143 15.80 -1.63 -19.67
N GLY A 144 16.12 -1.99 -18.42
CA GLY A 144 17.36 -1.57 -17.75
C GLY A 144 17.38 -0.11 -17.30
N ALA A 145 16.22 0.51 -17.12
CA ALA A 145 16.09 1.86 -16.55
C ALA A 145 16.56 1.90 -15.09
N THR A 146 17.01 3.06 -14.62
CA THR A 146 17.46 3.21 -13.22
C THR A 146 16.24 3.24 -12.29
N ILE A 147 16.30 2.51 -11.18
CA ILE A 147 15.25 2.52 -10.14
C ILE A 147 15.84 3.02 -8.83
N VAL A 148 15.26 4.07 -8.27
CA VAL A 148 15.65 4.67 -7.00
C VAL A 148 14.45 4.67 -6.06
N ALA A 149 14.61 4.12 -4.86
CA ALA A 149 13.60 4.19 -3.81
C ALA A 149 14.11 5.07 -2.66
N THR A 150 13.39 6.15 -2.36
CA THR A 150 13.70 7.04 -1.23
C THR A 150 12.95 6.61 0.01
N ARG A 151 13.46 7.01 1.17
CA ARG A 151 12.81 6.75 2.44
C ARG A 151 13.06 7.88 3.41
N ASP A 152 12.05 8.17 4.22
CA ASP A 152 12.22 8.87 5.49
C ASP A 152 12.95 7.97 6.49
N TYR A 153 13.88 8.57 7.24
CA TYR A 153 14.71 7.88 8.22
C TYR A 153 15.03 8.81 9.40
N HIS A 154 13.99 9.19 10.12
CA HIS A 154 13.99 10.26 11.11
C HIS A 154 14.59 9.84 12.45
N PRO A 155 15.41 10.67 13.12
CA PRO A 155 15.75 10.45 14.52
C PRO A 155 14.47 10.52 15.39
N ILE A 156 14.52 9.95 16.61
CA ILE A 156 13.35 9.88 17.51
C ILE A 156 12.78 11.26 17.89
N ASP A 157 13.62 12.30 17.84
CA ASP A 157 13.35 13.68 18.20
C ASP A 157 13.29 14.62 17.00
N HIS A 158 12.97 14.09 15.82
CA HIS A 158 12.91 14.87 14.59
C HIS A 158 11.95 16.07 14.72
N CYS A 159 12.38 17.23 14.22
CA CYS A 159 11.65 18.49 14.37
C CYS A 159 10.28 18.52 13.66
N SER A 160 10.02 17.60 12.72
CA SER A 160 8.72 17.47 12.07
C SER A 160 7.67 16.78 12.95
N PHE A 161 8.07 16.16 14.05
CA PHE A 161 7.15 15.46 14.94
C PHE A 161 6.43 16.41 15.89
N ASN A 162 5.18 16.10 16.21
CA ASN A 162 4.33 16.84 17.15
C ASN A 162 4.87 16.82 18.58
N THR A 163 5.71 15.85 18.93
CA THR A 163 6.49 15.81 20.17
C THR A 163 7.58 16.90 20.22
N HIS A 164 7.90 17.51 19.07
CA HIS A 164 8.93 18.54 18.88
C HIS A 164 8.38 19.78 18.12
N ASN A 165 7.10 20.11 18.31
CA ASN A 165 6.39 21.25 17.70
C ASN A 165 6.18 21.17 16.17
N GLY A 166 6.42 20.01 15.56
CA GLY A 166 6.08 19.77 14.16
C GLY A 166 4.62 19.32 13.96
N PRO A 167 4.15 19.24 12.71
CA PRO A 167 2.75 18.93 12.42
C PRO A 167 2.43 17.42 12.37
N PHE A 168 3.43 16.54 12.34
CA PHE A 168 3.23 15.12 12.06
C PHE A 168 3.37 14.23 13.31
N PRO A 169 2.68 13.09 13.40
CA PRO A 169 3.01 12.10 14.43
C PRO A 169 4.43 11.55 14.21
N PRO A 170 5.11 10.99 15.22
CA PRO A 170 6.33 10.21 14.99
C PRO A 170 6.11 9.07 13.98
N HIS A 171 6.92 9.02 12.94
CA HIS A 171 6.87 8.05 11.84
C HIS A 171 8.25 7.84 11.26
N CYS A 172 8.47 6.72 10.58
CA CYS A 172 9.72 6.39 9.90
C CYS A 172 10.94 6.61 10.81
N VAL A 173 10.80 6.27 12.10
CA VAL A 173 11.85 6.48 13.10
C VAL A 173 12.95 5.44 12.91
N GLN A 174 14.20 5.88 12.93
CA GLN A 174 15.38 5.04 12.75
C GLN A 174 15.32 3.75 13.60
N GLY A 175 15.56 2.62 12.94
CA GLY A 175 15.56 1.29 13.58
C GLY A 175 14.17 0.67 13.83
N THR A 176 13.09 1.39 13.54
CA THR A 176 11.71 0.86 13.65
C THR A 176 11.27 0.18 12.35
N LYS A 177 10.30 -0.74 12.46
CA LYS A 177 9.68 -1.42 11.31
C LYS A 177 8.99 -0.44 10.35
N GLY A 178 8.54 0.71 10.85
CA GLY A 178 7.93 1.77 10.08
C GLY A 178 8.81 2.29 8.94
N THR A 179 10.14 2.19 9.09
CA THR A 179 11.12 2.65 8.09
C THR A 179 11.31 1.70 6.91
N PHE A 180 10.89 0.43 7.02
CA PHE A 180 11.08 -0.52 5.95
C PHE A 180 10.12 -0.21 4.80
N PHE A 181 10.56 -0.48 3.58
CA PHE A 181 9.67 -0.45 2.42
C PHE A 181 8.50 -1.40 2.65
N CYS A 182 7.35 -1.02 2.13
CA CYS A 182 6.13 -1.78 2.24
C CYS A 182 6.29 -3.14 1.52
N PRO A 183 5.87 -4.29 2.10
CA PRO A 183 6.19 -5.62 1.58
C PRO A 183 5.93 -5.89 0.09
N PRO A 184 4.88 -5.33 -0.55
CA PRO A 184 4.68 -5.57 -1.98
C PRO A 184 5.78 -4.97 -2.88
N ILE A 185 6.58 -4.03 -2.38
CA ILE A 185 7.64 -3.35 -3.13
C ILE A 185 9.06 -3.63 -2.58
N THR A 186 9.18 -4.56 -1.62
CA THR A 186 10.47 -5.05 -1.08
C THR A 186 11.01 -6.25 -1.83
#